data_AF-A0A4Q3XUN4-F1
#
_entry.id   AF-A0A4Q3XUN4-F1
#
_cell.length_a   1.000
_cell.length_b   1.000
_cell.length_c   1.000
_cell.angle_alpha   90.00
_cell.angle_beta   90.00
_cell.angle_gamma   90.00
#
_symmetry.space_group_name_H-M   'P 1'
#
loop_
_entity.id
_entity.type
_entity.pdbx_description
1 polymer ?
#
loop_
_entity_poly.entity_id
_entity_poly.type
_entity_poly.pdbx_seq_one_letter_code
_entity_poly.pdbx_strand_id
1 'polypeptide(L)'
;MAEVQVLTLSCEDRPGITARVTGHLFEQGGNILEAQQFNDPVSGAFFLRVEFDHGGDAVALRSGFAPLASEYGMRWELRAKTRPRKVLLLVSKFDHCLGDLLYRNRIGSSPMRLR
;
A
#
# COMPACT_ATOMS: atom_id res chain seq x y z
N MET A 1 -9.82 16.68 -6.90
CA MET A 1 -8.72 16.33 -5.97
C MET A 1 -8.04 15.09 -6.52
N ALA A 2 -6.71 15.07 -6.53
CA ALA A 2 -5.94 13.89 -6.89
C ALA A 2 -6.27 12.73 -5.92
N GLU A 3 -6.38 11.51 -6.45
CA GLU A 3 -6.66 10.34 -5.62
C GLU A 3 -5.38 9.89 -4.92
N VAL A 4 -5.41 9.76 -3.59
CA VAL A 4 -4.27 9.29 -2.81
C VAL A 4 -4.11 7.78 -2.99
N GLN A 5 -2.91 7.36 -3.40
CA GLN A 5 -2.52 5.97 -3.55
C GLN A 5 -1.55 5.57 -2.45
N VAL A 6 -1.53 4.27 -2.14
CA VAL A 6 -0.57 3.64 -1.25
C VAL A 6 0.14 2.54 -2.03
N LEU A 7 1.46 2.67 -2.17
CA LEU A 7 2.37 1.65 -2.66
C LEU A 7 3.02 0.95 -1.46
N THR A 8 2.94 -0.37 -1.41
CA THR A 8 3.71 -1.20 -0.48
C THR A 8 4.53 -2.18 -1.27
N LEU A 9 5.80 -2.36 -0.91
CA LEU A 9 6.68 -3.32 -1.57
C LEU A 9 7.64 -3.99 -0.58
N SER A 10 8.09 -5.17 -0.98
CA SER A 10 9.19 -5.90 -0.34
C SER A 10 10.08 -6.58 -1.38
N CYS A 11 11.39 -6.57 -1.17
CA CYS A 11 12.38 -7.27 -2.00
C CYS A 11 13.66 -7.58 -1.21
N GLU A 12 14.65 -8.22 -1.84
CA GLU A 12 16.01 -8.28 -1.30
C GLU A 12 16.59 -6.86 -1.23
N ASP A 13 17.26 -6.54 -0.12
CA ASP A 13 17.84 -5.23 0.12
C ASP A 13 19.08 -5.01 -0.74
N ARG A 14 19.10 -3.87 -1.43
CA ARG A 14 20.25 -3.42 -2.22
C ARG A 14 20.20 -1.92 -2.46
N PRO A 15 21.35 -1.27 -2.67
CA PRO A 15 21.39 0.16 -2.92
C PRO A 15 20.48 0.62 -4.08
N GLY A 16 19.86 1.78 -3.91
CA GLY A 16 19.12 2.46 -4.97
C GLY A 16 17.61 2.16 -5.02
N ILE A 17 17.08 1.23 -4.22
CA ILE A 17 15.63 0.93 -4.22
C ILE A 17 14.81 2.20 -3.95
N THR A 18 15.06 2.87 -2.81
CA THR A 18 14.31 4.07 -2.44
C THR A 18 14.40 5.16 -3.51
N ALA A 19 15.61 5.44 -4.01
CA ALA A 19 15.82 6.46 -5.04
C ALA A 19 15.10 6.15 -6.36
N ARG A 20 15.10 4.89 -6.81
CA ARG A 20 14.41 4.48 -8.04
C ARG A 20 12.90 4.50 -7.89
N VAL A 21 12.39 4.06 -6.74
CA VAL A 21 10.95 4.11 -6.45
C VAL A 21 10.47 5.54 -6.39
N THR A 22 11.11 6.41 -5.61
CA THR A 22 10.68 7.82 -5.48
C THR A 22 10.90 8.60 -6.77
N GLY A 23 11.99 8.35 -7.49
CA GLY A 23 12.25 8.93 -8.81
C GLY A 23 11.17 8.55 -9.83
N HIS A 24 10.79 7.28 -9.90
CA HIS A 24 9.69 6.83 -10.76
C HIS A 24 8.36 7.51 -10.38
N LEU A 25 8.04 7.59 -9.09
CA LEU A 25 6.81 8.28 -8.65
C LEU A 25 6.82 9.75 -9.05
N PHE A 26 7.95 10.43 -8.93
CA PHE A 26 8.12 11.81 -9.37
C PHE A 26 7.94 11.97 -10.89
N GLU A 27 8.53 11.08 -11.71
CA GLU A 27 8.36 11.08 -13.17
C GLU A 27 6.90 10.87 -13.60
N GLN A 28 6.11 10.18 -12.79
CA GLN A 28 4.66 10.00 -12.99
C GLN A 28 3.82 11.17 -12.43
N GLY A 29 4.46 12.26 -12.00
CA GLY A 29 3.79 13.43 -11.42
C GLY A 29 3.23 13.19 -10.02
N GLY A 30 3.79 12.21 -9.30
CA GLY A 30 3.41 11.89 -7.93
C GLY A 30 4.07 12.80 -6.90
N ASN A 31 3.29 13.20 -5.89
CA ASN A 31 3.77 13.93 -4.72
C ASN A 31 3.67 13.03 -3.48
N ILE A 32 4.81 12.78 -2.83
CA ILE A 32 4.88 11.91 -1.66
C ILE A 32 4.31 12.63 -0.43
N LEU A 33 3.31 12.01 0.21
CA LEU A 33 2.66 12.51 1.41
C LEU A 33 3.25 11.86 2.68
N GLU A 34 3.56 10.57 2.59
CA GLU A 34 4.17 9.79 3.67
C GLU A 34 5.07 8.70 3.06
N ALA A 35 6.24 8.47 3.63
CA ALA A 35 7.10 7.37 3.25
C ALA A 35 7.73 6.74 4.50
N GLN A 36 7.70 5.41 4.57
CA GLN A 36 8.30 4.63 5.64
C GLN A 36 9.05 3.46 5.03
N GLN A 37 10.35 3.36 5.36
CA GLN A 37 11.20 2.25 4.93
C GLN A 37 11.69 1.47 6.15
N PHE A 38 11.93 0.17 5.95
CA PHE A 38 12.57 -0.69 6.93
C PHE A 38 13.45 -1.70 6.22
N ASN A 39 14.68 -1.84 6.72
CA ASN A 39 15.66 -2.81 6.26
C ASN A 39 15.82 -3.84 7.36
N ASP A 40 15.55 -5.11 7.06
CA ASP A 40 15.78 -6.22 7.98
C ASP A 40 17.19 -6.80 7.74
N PRO A 41 18.16 -6.54 8.62
CA PRO A 41 19.52 -7.03 8.45
C PRO A 41 19.66 -8.55 8.64
N VAL A 42 18.67 -9.21 9.25
CA VAL A 42 18.72 -10.65 9.52
C VAL A 42 18.31 -11.43 8.29
N SER A 43 17.22 -11.04 7.64
CA SER A 43 16.73 -11.69 6.41
C SER A 43 17.31 -11.09 5.13
N GLY A 44 17.91 -9.90 5.21
CA GLY A 44 18.32 -9.12 4.03
C GLY A 44 17.13 -8.55 3.25
N ALA A 45 15.95 -8.44 3.87
CA ALA A 45 14.75 -7.93 3.21
C ALA A 45 14.61 -6.41 3.36
N PHE A 46 14.15 -5.77 2.30
CA PHE A 46 13.76 -4.36 2.27
C PHE A 46 12.24 -4.23 2.21
N PHE A 47 11.68 -3.30 2.97
CA PHE A 47 10.26 -2.97 2.98
C PHE A 47 10.07 -1.47 2.80
N LEU A 48 9.10 -1.08 1.98
CA LEU A 48 8.75 0.33 1.79
C LEU A 48 7.24 0.49 1.67
N ARG A 49 6.69 1.47 2.38
CA ARG A 49 5.33 1.99 2.21
C ARG A 49 5.42 3.46 1.81
N VAL A 50 4.81 3.82 0.69
CA VAL A 50 4.70 5.20 0.21
C VAL A 50 3.23 5.54 0.01
N GLU A 51 2.77 6.59 0.68
CA GLU A 51 1.51 7.26 0.39
C GLU A 51 1.82 8.49 -0.46
N PHE A 52 1.11 8.65 -1.58
CA PHE A 52 1.33 9.75 -2.51
C PHE A 52 0.03 10.11 -3.22
N ASP A 53 -0.12 11.38 -3.57
CA ASP A 53 -1.13 11.81 -4.52
C ASP A 53 -0.53 11.86 -5.94
N HIS A 54 -1.37 11.66 -6.96
CA HIS A 54 -0.97 11.84 -8.35
C HIS A 54 -2.15 12.30 -9.20
N GLY A 55 -1.89 13.10 -10.24
CA GLY A 55 -2.92 13.59 -11.16
C GLY A 55 -3.23 12.64 -12.34
N GLY A 56 -2.56 11.49 -12.42
CA GLY A 56 -2.60 10.58 -13.57
C GLY A 56 -3.57 9.40 -13.45
N ASP A 57 -3.53 8.49 -14.42
CA ASP A 57 -4.30 7.23 -14.41
C ASP A 57 -3.59 6.14 -13.58
N ALA A 58 -4.30 5.54 -12.64
CA ALA A 58 -3.79 4.46 -11.79
C ALA A 58 -3.41 3.20 -12.59
N VAL A 59 -4.03 2.93 -13.74
CA VAL A 59 -3.67 1.80 -14.61
C VAL A 59 -2.32 2.05 -15.28
N ALA A 60 -2.10 3.27 -15.78
CA ALA A 60 -0.82 3.68 -16.34
C ALA A 60 0.30 3.61 -15.28
N LEU A 61 0.04 4.12 -14.08
CA LEU A 61 0.97 4.07 -12.96
C LEU A 61 1.36 2.63 -12.58
N ARG A 62 0.38 1.72 -12.52
CA ARG A 62 0.66 0.29 -12.28
C ARG A 62 1.52 -0.32 -13.39
N SER A 63 1.21 0.00 -14.64
CA SER A 63 1.92 -0.54 -15.80
C SER A 63 3.35 -0.01 -15.88
N GLY A 64 3.56 1.28 -15.56
CA GLY A 64 4.87 1.92 -15.53
C GLY A 64 5.75 1.43 -14.37
N PHE A 65 5.16 1.05 -13.24
CA PHE A 65 5.91 0.52 -12.09
C PHE A 65 6.33 -0.96 -12.25
N ALA A 66 5.58 -1.75 -13.03
CA ALA A 66 5.81 -3.18 -13.18
C ALA A 66 7.24 -3.56 -13.66
N PRO A 67 7.86 -2.86 -14.64
CA PRO A 67 9.25 -3.12 -15.03
C PRO A 67 10.25 -2.91 -13.88
N LEU A 68 10.12 -1.81 -13.13
CA LEU A 68 10.98 -1.53 -11.97
C LEU A 68 10.79 -2.61 -10.88
N ALA A 69 9.55 -3.01 -10.62
CA ALA A 69 9.26 -4.11 -9.70
C ALA A 69 9.91 -5.42 -10.16
N SER A 70 9.86 -5.73 -11.45
CA SER A 70 10.50 -6.93 -12.01
C SER A 70 12.02 -6.89 -11.90
N GLU A 71 12.66 -5.75 -12.18
CA GLU A 71 14.11 -5.55 -12.08
C GLU A 71 14.64 -5.84 -10.67
N TYR A 72 13.85 -5.50 -9.65
CA TYR A 72 14.19 -5.66 -8.23
C TYR A 72 13.56 -6.89 -7.57
N GLY A 73 12.84 -7.74 -8.33
CA GLY A 73 12.16 -8.91 -7.76
C GLY A 73 11.14 -8.53 -6.68
N MET A 74 10.49 -7.37 -6.81
CA MET A 74 9.61 -6.84 -5.79
C MET A 74 8.28 -7.60 -5.75
N ARG A 75 7.87 -7.98 -4.55
CA ARG A 75 6.46 -8.22 -4.25
C ARG A 75 5.84 -6.90 -3.86
N TRP A 76 4.81 -6.45 -4.58
CA TRP A 76 4.25 -5.12 -4.38
C TRP A 76 2.74 -5.08 -4.56
N GLU A 77 2.13 -4.06 -3.94
CA GLU A 77 0.74 -3.71 -4.13
C GLU A 77 0.61 -2.19 -4.24
N LEU A 78 -0.23 -1.74 -5.18
CA LEU A 78 -0.61 -0.33 -5.33
C LEU A 78 -2.13 -0.24 -5.23
N ARG A 79 -2.64 0.66 -4.39
CA ARG A 79 -4.09 0.83 -4.19
C ARG A 79 -4.46 2.25 -3.80
N ALA A 80 -5.66 2.66 -4.19
CA ALA A 80 -6.30 3.86 -3.68
C ALA A 80 -6.55 3.72 -2.16
N LYS A 81 -6.17 4.75 -1.40
CA LYS A 81 -6.37 4.83 0.06
C LYS A 81 -7.86 4.80 0.43
N THR A 82 -8.71 5.32 -0.46
CA THR A 82 -10.16 5.42 -0.31
C THR A 82 -10.91 4.11 -0.54
N ARG A 83 -10.26 3.07 -1.11
CA ARG A 83 -10.93 1.84 -1.51
C ARG A 83 -11.07 0.87 -0.33
N PRO A 84 -12.27 0.69 0.26
CA PRO A 84 -12.46 -0.23 1.39
C PRO A 84 -12.21 -1.66 0.96
N ARG A 85 -11.58 -2.44 1.84
CA ARG A 85 -11.39 -3.88 1.63
C ARG A 85 -12.70 -4.62 1.86
N LYS A 86 -12.97 -5.63 1.04
CA LYS A 86 -14.07 -6.57 1.26
C LYS A 86 -13.62 -7.56 2.33
N VAL A 87 -14.35 -7.64 3.44
CA VAL A 87 -13.97 -8.44 4.60
C VAL A 87 -15.12 -9.36 4.99
N LEU A 88 -14.82 -10.64 5.17
CA LEU A 88 -15.70 -11.63 5.78
C LEU A 88 -15.31 -11.78 7.25
N LEU A 89 -16.29 -11.72 8.14
CA LEU A 89 -16.06 -11.93 9.58
C LEU A 89 -16.58 -13.31 9.96
N LEU A 90 -15.73 -14.11 10.60
CA LEU A 90 -16.10 -15.40 11.15
C LEU A 90 -16.09 -15.30 12.67
N VAL A 91 -17.13 -15.83 13.31
CA VAL A 91 -17.28 -15.85 14.76
C VAL A 91 -17.70 -17.25 15.19
N SER A 92 -17.24 -17.68 16.36
CA SER A 92 -17.71 -18.90 17.01
C SER A 92 -18.71 -18.53 18.12
N LYS A 93 -18.49 -18.98 19.36
CA LYS A 93 -19.42 -18.71 20.47
C LYS A 93 -19.27 -17.34 21.13
N PHE A 94 -18.08 -16.73 21.07
CA PHE A 94 -17.79 -15.46 21.71
C PHE A 94 -17.65 -14.35 20.68
N ASP A 95 -18.44 -13.29 20.82
CA ASP A 95 -18.65 -12.25 19.82
C ASP A 95 -18.03 -10.89 20.18
N HIS A 96 -17.32 -10.77 21.30
CA HIS A 96 -16.75 -9.49 21.76
C HIS A 96 -15.87 -8.80 20.70
N CYS A 97 -15.03 -9.56 19.98
CA CYS A 97 -14.23 -9.01 18.86
C CYS A 97 -15.11 -8.64 17.65
N LEU A 98 -16.17 -9.39 17.39
CA LEU A 98 -17.12 -9.09 16.32
C LEU A 98 -17.84 -7.76 16.62
N GLY A 99 -18.34 -7.59 17.84
CA GLY A 99 -19.00 -6.38 18.29
C GLY A 99 -18.11 -5.14 18.14
N ASP A 100 -16.85 -5.22 18.56
CA ASP A 100 -15.88 -4.12 18.41
C ASP A 100 -15.61 -3.77 16.94
N LEU A 101 -15.37 -4.76 16.08
CA LEU A 101 -15.13 -4.54 14.64
C LEU A 101 -16.34 -3.92 13.93
N LEU A 102 -17.55 -4.39 14.25
CA LEU A 102 -18.79 -3.84 13.70
C LEU A 102 -19.02 -2.40 14.16
N TYR A 103 -18.78 -2.11 15.44
CA TYR A 103 -18.90 -0.77 16.00
C TYR A 103 -17.93 0.20 15.31
N ARG A 104 -16.64 -0.16 15.22
CA ARG A 104 -15.60 0.65 14.55
C ARG A 104 -15.91 0.92 13.09
N ASN A 105 -16.42 -0.07 12.37
CA ASN A 105 -16.86 0.12 10.99
C ASN A 105 -18.04 1.09 10.92
N ARG A 106 -19.05 0.93 11.79
CA ARG A 106 -20.24 1.80 11.83
C ARG A 106 -19.90 3.27 12.09
N ILE A 107 -18.92 3.56 12.94
CA ILE A 107 -18.48 4.94 13.24
C ILE A 107 -17.41 5.46 12.27
N GLY A 108 -17.02 4.67 11.26
CA GLY A 108 -16.07 5.08 10.21
C GLY A 108 -14.59 5.03 10.61
N SER A 109 -14.24 4.51 11.79
CA SER A 109 -12.83 4.41 12.21
C SER A 109 -12.06 3.28 11.51
N SER A 110 -12.78 2.31 10.91
CA SER A 110 -12.19 1.26 10.09
C SER A 110 -13.04 1.05 8.82
N PRO A 111 -12.70 1.72 7.70
CA PRO A 111 -13.49 1.62 6.47
C PRO A 111 -13.30 0.25 5.82
N MET A 112 -14.27 -0.64 6.04
CA MET A 112 -14.31 -2.00 5.49
C MET A 112 -15.69 -2.26 4.88
N ARG A 113 -15.73 -2.96 3.74
CA ARG A 113 -16.97 -3.42 3.13
C ARG A 113 -17.26 -4.83 3.61
N LEU A 114 -18.13 -4.97 4.60
CA LEU A 114 -18.58 -6.28 5.09
C LEU A 114 -19.38 -7.00 4.00
N ARG A 115 -19.19 -8.31 3.91
CA ARG A 115 -19.91 -9.21 3.00
C ARG A 115 -20.58 -10.33 3.77
#